data_AF-A0A4S2GID6-F1
#
_entry.id   AF-A0A4S2GID6-F1
#
_cell.length_a   1.000
_cell.length_b   1.000
_cell.length_c   1.000
_cell.angle_alpha   90.00
_cell.angle_beta   90.00
_cell.angle_gamma   90.00
#
_symmetry.space_group_name_H-M   'P 1'
#
loop_
_entity.id
_entity.type
_entity.pdbx_description
1 polymer ?
#
loop_
_entity_poly.entity_id
_entity_poly.type
_entity_poly.pdbx_seq_one_letter_code
_entity_poly.pdbx_strand_id
1 'polypeptide(L)'
;LTDYVKKQGWHLAKTYVDDGYSGTNFQRPSFQNMIKDIENGLINCVITKDLSRLGRNYLDCGLYLEVFFPENNVRYIAVNDGVDTLNKSAMDITPFRNILNEMYSADVSVKIKSAYRARFQQGKFM
;
A
#
# COMPACT_ATOMS: atom_id res chain seq x y z
N LEU A 1 6.82 18.59 -7.94
CA LEU A 1 7.09 17.69 -6.79
C LEU A 1 8.22 18.24 -5.93
N THR A 2 9.40 18.50 -6.48
CA THR A 2 10.55 19.03 -5.71
C THR A 2 10.27 20.34 -4.98
N ASP A 3 9.55 21.28 -5.61
CA ASP A 3 9.16 22.53 -4.95
C ASP A 3 8.13 22.33 -3.83
N TYR A 4 7.28 21.32 -3.95
CA TYR A 4 6.32 20.97 -2.90
C TYR A 4 7.07 20.44 -1.66
N VAL A 5 8.03 19.54 -1.86
CA VAL A 5 8.90 19.00 -0.79
C VAL A 5 9.66 20.13 -0.11
N LYS A 6 10.27 21.04 -0.89
CA LYS A 6 10.99 22.20 -0.34
C LYS A 6 10.09 23.14 0.46
N LYS A 7 8.88 23.43 -0.02
CA LYS A 7 7.91 24.29 0.69
C LYS A 7 7.48 23.71 2.04
N GLN A 8 7.39 22.39 2.15
CA GLN A 8 7.07 21.70 3.40
C GLN A 8 8.27 21.54 4.34
N GLY A 9 9.47 21.97 3.92
CA GLY A 9 10.71 21.80 4.70
C GLY A 9 11.19 20.34 4.80
N TRP A 10 10.72 19.46 3.92
CA TRP A 10 11.10 18.05 3.92
C TRP A 10 12.43 17.82 3.19
N HIS A 11 13.17 16.80 3.64
CA HIS A 11 14.38 16.37 2.98
C HIS A 11 14.06 15.39 1.85
N LEU A 12 14.53 15.69 0.64
CA LEU A 12 14.38 14.79 -0.50
C LEU A 12 15.43 13.69 -0.41
N ALA A 13 15.02 12.48 0.00
CA ALA A 13 15.93 11.33 0.05
C ALA A 13 16.32 10.84 -1.36
N LYS A 14 15.33 10.59 -2.22
CA LYS A 14 15.54 10.03 -3.56
C LYS A 14 14.34 10.29 -4.46
N THR A 15 14.58 10.32 -5.77
CA THR A 15 13.51 10.39 -6.78
C THR A 15 13.48 9.10 -7.56
N TYR A 16 12.31 8.46 -7.64
CA TYR A 16 12.11 7.22 -8.38
C TYR A 16 11.32 7.54 -9.65
N VAL A 17 11.89 7.23 -10.81
CA VAL A 17 11.28 7.45 -12.12
C VAL A 17 11.30 6.13 -12.88
N ASP A 18 10.16 5.74 -13.45
CA ASP A 18 10.07 4.62 -14.38
C ASP A 18 9.51 5.14 -15.71
N ASP A 19 10.40 5.49 -16.63
CA ASP A 19 10.02 5.87 -18.00
C ASP A 19 9.82 4.60 -18.84
N GLY A 20 8.72 4.54 -19.58
CA GLY A 20 8.42 3.43 -20.50
C GLY A 20 7.79 2.18 -19.86
N TYR A 21 7.52 2.18 -18.55
CA TYR A 21 6.81 1.09 -17.89
C TYR A 21 5.30 1.33 -17.85
N SER A 22 4.51 0.30 -18.18
CA SER A 22 3.06 0.38 -18.03
C SER A 22 2.69 0.50 -16.55
N GLY A 23 1.82 1.45 -16.21
CA GLY A 23 1.25 1.57 -14.88
C GLY A 23 0.37 0.38 -14.46
N THR A 24 0.12 -0.59 -15.33
CA THR A 24 -0.66 -1.81 -15.02
C THR A 24 0.15 -2.91 -14.33
N ASN A 25 1.49 -2.81 -14.29
CA ASN A 25 2.34 -3.82 -13.64
C ASN A 25 3.26 -3.17 -12.60
N PHE A 26 3.34 -3.79 -11.41
CA PHE A 26 4.21 -3.36 -10.31
C PHE A 26 5.65 -3.89 -10.41
N GLN A 27 5.98 -4.62 -11.48
CA GLN A 27 7.35 -5.00 -11.85
C GLN A 27 8.12 -3.80 -12.46
N ARG A 28 8.07 -2.68 -11.76
CA ARG A 28 8.77 -1.44 -12.10
C ARG A 28 10.05 -1.39 -11.29
N PRO A 29 11.24 -1.32 -11.92
CA PRO A 29 12.51 -1.41 -11.19
C PRO A 29 12.67 -0.27 -10.18
N SER A 30 12.29 0.96 -10.51
CA SER A 30 12.39 2.07 -9.56
C SER A 30 11.34 1.98 -8.45
N PHE A 31 10.14 1.46 -8.75
CA PHE A 31 9.13 1.16 -7.73
C PHE A 31 9.63 0.08 -6.75
N GLN A 32 10.19 -1.03 -7.24
CA GLN A 32 10.75 -2.07 -6.38
C GLN A 32 11.91 -1.57 -5.53
N ASN A 33 12.76 -0.70 -6.07
CA ASN A 33 13.81 -0.04 -5.30
C ASN A 33 13.23 0.86 -4.21
N MET A 34 12.15 1.60 -4.50
CA MET A 34 11.43 2.38 -3.49
C MET A 34 10.89 1.49 -2.37
N ILE A 35 10.26 0.36 -2.69
CA ILE A 35 9.76 -0.60 -1.70
C ILE A 35 10.90 -1.12 -0.81
N LYS A 36 12.04 -1.50 -1.38
CA LYS A 36 13.22 -1.92 -0.59
C LYS A 36 13.76 -0.80 0.30
N ASP A 37 13.81 0.42 -0.21
CA ASP A 37 14.26 1.58 0.55
C ASP A 37 13.28 1.90 1.72
N ILE A 38 11.98 1.62 1.56
CA ILE A 38 10.98 1.64 2.65
C ILE A 38 11.26 0.57 3.69
N GLU A 39 11.43 -0.68 3.26
CA GLU A 39 11.69 -1.82 4.16
C GLU A 39 12.99 -1.64 4.96
N ASN A 40 13.99 -0.98 4.38
CA ASN A 40 15.23 -0.60 5.05
C ASN A 40 15.09 0.60 6.00
N GLY A 41 13.91 1.22 6.09
CA GLY A 41 13.63 2.38 6.94
C GLY A 41 14.29 3.69 6.46
N LEU A 42 14.73 3.75 5.20
CA LEU A 42 15.41 4.92 4.64
C LEU A 42 14.45 6.04 4.25
N ILE A 43 13.17 5.70 4.04
CA ILE A 43 12.12 6.64 3.65
C ILE A 43 10.86 6.42 4.48
N ASN A 44 10.28 7.54 4.92
CA ASN A 44 9.06 7.58 5.74
C ASN A 44 7.90 8.32 5.04
N CYS A 45 8.13 8.87 3.86
CA CYS A 45 7.12 9.61 3.09
C CYS A 45 7.32 9.37 1.60
N VAL A 46 6.25 9.00 0.91
CA VAL A 46 6.19 8.82 -0.55
C VAL A 46 5.24 9.86 -1.13
N ILE A 47 5.71 10.60 -2.13
CA ILE A 47 4.94 11.66 -2.75
C ILE A 47 4.87 11.41 -4.25
N THR A 48 3.65 11.44 -4.78
CA THR A 48 3.38 11.29 -6.21
C THR A 48 2.57 12.48 -6.73
N LYS A 49 2.54 12.62 -8.06
CA LYS A 49 1.71 13.65 -8.70
C LYS A 49 0.23 13.32 -8.54
N ASP A 50 -0.15 12.09 -8.84
CA ASP A 50 -1.50 11.55 -8.85
C ASP A 50 -1.43 10.05 -8.51
N LEU A 51 -2.54 9.46 -8.06
CA LEU A 51 -2.65 8.03 -7.71
C LEU A 51 -2.23 7.11 -8.86
N SER A 52 -2.44 7.53 -10.10
CA SER A 52 -2.06 6.75 -11.29
C SER A 52 -0.55 6.51 -11.40
N ARG A 53 0.28 7.31 -10.70
CA ARG A 53 1.74 7.10 -10.61
C ARG A 53 2.15 5.99 -9.65
N LEU A 54 1.31 5.69 -8.65
CA LEU A 54 1.49 4.53 -7.79
C LEU A 54 1.19 3.25 -8.59
N GLY A 55 0.04 3.23 -9.27
CA GLY A 55 -0.35 2.16 -10.18
C GLY A 55 -1.70 2.44 -10.83
N ARG A 56 -2.04 1.65 -11.86
CA ARG A 56 -3.33 1.71 -12.56
C ARG A 56 -4.32 0.68 -12.06
N ASN A 57 -3.86 -0.39 -11.41
CA ASN A 57 -4.76 -1.34 -10.76
C ASN A 57 -5.19 -0.75 -9.42
N TYR A 58 -6.46 -0.37 -9.34
CA TYR A 58 -7.06 0.24 -8.16
C TYR A 58 -7.00 -0.67 -6.93
N LEU A 59 -7.13 -1.98 -7.10
CA LEU A 59 -7.09 -2.94 -5.99
C LEU A 59 -5.70 -2.98 -5.34
N ASP A 60 -4.68 -3.12 -6.17
CA ASP A 60 -3.28 -3.15 -5.72
C ASP A 60 -2.87 -1.82 -5.09
N CYS A 61 -3.28 -0.69 -5.70
CA CYS A 61 -3.03 0.63 -5.10
C CYS A 61 -3.69 0.76 -3.72
N GLY A 62 -4.93 0.28 -3.57
CA GLY A 62 -5.62 0.25 -2.30
C GLY A 62 -4.88 -0.56 -1.23
N LEU A 63 -4.35 -1.74 -1.61
CA LEU A 63 -3.53 -2.56 -0.72
C LEU A 63 -2.27 -1.82 -0.25
N TYR A 64 -1.56 -1.15 -1.17
CA TYR A 64 -0.37 -0.38 -0.79
C TYR A 64 -0.70 0.79 0.15
N LEU A 65 -1.80 1.49 -0.11
CA LEU A 65 -2.22 2.67 0.65
C LEU A 65 -2.74 2.35 2.05
N GLU A 66 -3.52 1.27 2.19
CA GLU A 66 -4.19 0.93 3.45
C GLU A 66 -3.39 -0.04 4.32
N VAL A 67 -2.53 -0.87 3.72
CA VAL A 67 -1.80 -1.92 4.43
C VAL A 67 -0.30 -1.65 4.40
N PHE A 68 0.32 -1.68 3.21
CA PHE A 68 1.78 -1.67 3.11
C PHE A 68 2.41 -0.39 3.69
N PHE A 69 1.96 0.80 3.28
CA PHE A 69 2.54 2.04 3.78
C PHE A 69 2.30 2.24 5.29
N PRO A 70 1.07 2.04 5.84
CA PRO A 70 0.84 2.11 7.27
C PRO A 70 1.66 1.12 8.10
N GLU A 71 1.77 -0.14 7.66
CA GLU A 71 2.57 -1.17 8.37
C GLU A 71 4.06 -0.80 8.43
N ASN A 72 4.57 -0.11 7.41
CA ASN A 72 5.94 0.36 7.36
C ASN A 72 6.14 1.80 7.92
N ASN A 73 5.13 2.37 8.59
CA ASN A 73 5.16 3.76 9.09
C ASN A 73 5.48 4.81 8.01
N VAL A 74 5.04 4.56 6.77
CA VAL A 74 5.22 5.46 5.63
C VAL A 74 3.94 6.25 5.38
N ARG A 75 4.08 7.58 5.27
CA ARG A 75 3.01 8.46 4.77
C ARG A 75 3.02 8.49 3.25
N TYR A 76 1.85 8.43 2.63
CA TYR A 76 1.72 8.59 1.18
C TYR A 76 0.89 9.83 0.85
N ILE A 77 1.35 10.60 -0.13
CA ILE A 77 0.71 11.83 -0.58
C ILE A 77 0.60 11.83 -2.11
N ALA A 78 -0.60 12.07 -2.64
CA ALA A 78 -0.80 12.40 -4.05
C ALA A 78 -1.27 13.85 -4.17
N VAL A 79 -0.41 14.70 -4.73
CA VAL A 79 -0.58 16.16 -4.68
C VAL A 79 -1.82 16.63 -5.45
N ASN A 80 -2.06 16.08 -6.64
CA ASN A 80 -3.19 16.50 -7.47
C ASN A 80 -4.53 15.96 -6.99
N ASP A 81 -4.53 14.75 -6.42
CA ASP A 81 -5.76 14.09 -5.99
C ASP A 81 -6.18 14.52 -4.57
N GLY A 82 -5.36 15.35 -3.89
CA GLY A 82 -5.61 15.77 -2.51
C GLY A 82 -5.51 14.63 -1.50
N VAL A 83 -4.80 13.57 -1.88
CA VAL A 83 -4.74 12.32 -1.13
C VAL A 83 -3.59 12.37 -0.14
N ASP A 84 -3.87 12.04 1.13
CA ASP A 84 -2.88 11.98 2.19
C ASP A 84 -3.26 10.89 3.21
N THR A 85 -2.44 9.84 3.33
CA THR A 85 -2.73 8.72 4.24
C THR A 85 -2.68 9.10 5.72
N LEU A 86 -2.05 10.23 6.07
CA LEU A 86 -2.12 10.77 7.43
C LEU A 86 -3.54 11.27 7.74
N ASN A 87 -4.23 11.81 6.73
CA ASN A 87 -5.53 12.45 6.87
C ASN A 87 -6.63 11.55 6.30
N LYS A 88 -6.85 10.42 6.99
CA LYS A 88 -7.75 9.32 6.57
C LYS A 88 -9.21 9.73 6.31
N SER A 89 -9.65 10.91 6.76
CA SER A 89 -11.02 11.42 6.56
C SER A 89 -11.24 12.03 5.16
N ALA A 90 -10.18 12.41 4.45
CA ALA A 90 -10.27 13.07 3.15
C ALA A 90 -10.25 12.08 1.97
N MET A 91 -9.90 10.80 2.19
CA MET A 91 -9.87 9.79 1.14
C MET A 91 -11.23 9.10 1.04
N ASP A 92 -11.95 9.29 -0.08
CA ASP A 92 -13.13 8.48 -0.44
C ASP A 92 -12.73 7.10 -0.97
N ILE A 93 -11.96 6.37 -0.15
CA ILE A 93 -11.52 4.99 -0.41
C ILE A 93 -12.28 3.99 0.46
N THR A 94 -13.39 4.42 1.08
CA THR A 94 -14.32 3.60 1.85
C THR A 94 -14.70 2.29 1.14
N PRO A 95 -14.97 2.27 -0.18
CA PRO A 95 -15.25 1.02 -0.89
C PRO A 95 -14.08 0.03 -0.85
N PHE A 96 -12.83 0.50 -0.92
CA PHE A 96 -11.63 -0.35 -0.85
C PHE A 96 -11.41 -0.91 0.55
N ARG A 97 -11.62 -0.10 1.59
CA ARG A 97 -11.55 -0.59 2.98
C ARG A 97 -12.53 -1.72 3.22
N ASN A 98 -13.76 -1.62 2.69
CA ASN A 98 -14.75 -2.67 2.83
C ASN A 98 -14.31 -3.96 2.13
N ILE A 99 -13.82 -3.86 0.88
CA ILE A 99 -13.32 -5.02 0.13
C ILE A 99 -12.12 -5.67 0.84
N LEU A 100 -11.15 -4.88 1.31
CA LEU A 100 -10.00 -5.41 2.05
C LEU A 100 -10.45 -6.08 3.35
N ASN A 101 -11.32 -5.46 4.14
CA ASN A 101 -11.87 -6.06 5.37
C ASN A 101 -12.59 -7.39 5.10
N GLU A 102 -13.36 -7.48 4.02
CA GLU A 102 -13.99 -8.73 3.59
C GLU A 102 -12.94 -9.80 3.22
N MET A 103 -11.90 -9.43 2.46
CA MET A 103 -10.81 -10.35 2.10
C MET A 103 -10.07 -10.86 3.33
N TYR A 104 -9.73 -9.99 4.28
CA TYR A 104 -9.08 -10.39 5.53
C TYR A 104 -9.98 -11.32 6.37
N SER A 105 -11.28 -11.04 6.44
CA SER A 105 -12.26 -11.87 7.15
C SER A 105 -12.44 -13.26 6.50
N ALA A 106 -12.40 -13.31 5.17
CA ALA A 106 -12.47 -14.55 4.41
C ALA A 106 -11.22 -15.42 4.64
N ASP A 107 -10.02 -14.84 4.65
CA ASP A 107 -8.78 -15.58 4.89
C ASP A 107 -8.73 -16.17 6.32
N VAL A 108 -9.17 -15.41 7.33
CA VAL A 108 -9.35 -15.92 8.71
C VAL A 108 -10.33 -17.09 8.73
N SER A 109 -11.45 -16.98 8.03
CA SER A 109 -12.46 -18.04 7.96
C SER A 109 -11.93 -19.33 7.32
N VAL A 110 -11.10 -19.20 6.27
CA VAL A 110 -10.43 -20.34 5.62
C VAL A 110 -9.43 -20.99 6.57
N LYS A 111 -8.61 -20.20 7.28
CA LYS A 111 -7.63 -20.68 8.27
C LYS A 111 -8.29 -21.39 9.45
N ILE A 112 -9.43 -20.90 9.95
CA ILE A 112 -10.19 -21.59 11.00
C ILE A 112 -10.72 -22.93 10.49
N LYS A 113 -11.33 -22.98 9.30
CA LYS A 113 -11.83 -24.23 8.71
C LYS A 113 -10.71 -25.25 8.47
N SER A 114 -9.54 -24.81 8.00
CA SER A 114 -8.39 -25.69 7.80
C SER A 114 -7.82 -26.18 9.12
N ALA A 115 -7.72 -25.33 10.15
CA ALA A 115 -7.30 -25.72 11.49
C ALA A 115 -8.27 -26.72 12.14
N TYR A 116 -9.59 -26.51 12.01
CA TYR A 116 -10.60 -27.47 12.48
C TYR A 116 -10.47 -28.82 11.76
N ARG A 117 -10.33 -28.83 10.43
CA ARG A 117 -10.07 -30.06 9.66
C ARG A 117 -8.80 -30.77 10.11
N ALA A 118 -7.71 -30.05 10.32
CA ALA A 118 -6.45 -30.62 10.80
C ALA A 118 -6.60 -31.25 12.20
N ARG A 119 -7.32 -30.59 13.12
CA ARG A 119 -7.60 -31.13 14.46
C ARG A 119 -8.54 -32.35 14.43
N PHE A 120 -9.49 -32.40 13.50
CA PHE A 120 -10.35 -33.55 13.26
C PHE A 120 -9.55 -34.75 12.72
N GLN A 121 -8.66 -34.53 11.75
CA GLN A 121 -7.78 -35.58 11.21
C GLN A 121 -6.77 -36.11 12.25
N GLN A 122 -6.37 -35.29 13.23
CA GLN A 122 -5.51 -35.69 14.34
C GLN A 122 -6.27 -36.36 15.49
N GLY A 123 -7.58 -36.62 15.37
CA GLY A 123 -8.38 -37.31 16.38
C GLY A 123 -8.57 -36.52 17.69
N LYS A 124 -8.28 -35.21 17.70
CA LYS A 124 -8.36 -34.36 18.89
C LYS A 124 -9.76 -33.83 19.21
N PHE A 125 -10.75 -34.18 18.40
CA PHE A 125 -12.17 -33.96 18.68
C PHE A 125 -12.96 -35.17 18.22
N MET A 126 -13.59 -35.85 19.19
CA MET A 126 -14.75 -36.72 18.98
C MET A 126 -16.01 -35.89 19.22
#